data_AF-A0A8J3FJN3-F1
#
_entry.id   AF-A0A8J3FJN3-F1
#
_cell.length_a   1.000
_cell.length_b   1.000
_cell.length_c   1.000
_cell.angle_alpha   90.00
_cell.angle_beta   90.00
_cell.angle_gamma   90.00
#
_symmetry.space_group_name_H-M   'P 1'
#
loop_
_entity.id
_entity.type
_entity.pdbx_description
1 polymer ?
#
loop_
_entity_poly.entity_id
_entity_poly.type
_entity_poly.pdbx_seq_one_letter_code
_entity_poly.pdbx_strand_id
1 'polypeptide(L)'
;MSPDRLGTAVVAAATALVLGTSISTFVRRPAGPHRAQASAATSARESGHYFDRAADPARTVVRGADGRVVAVLTDGARTVRLSGPSRDFAEPRYTARHVRTNAWVRLLPRPWTQETRNAPWFVQWLADARADRSPDVLAVMAEYLHGAPARRDRHGVRVAGDAEYGPVSADDPDGRAENSDFYDYLGVPWRFPGGEVRAPARKRYGAADCSGFIRLVYGYRMGLSMRARGDRRPGELPRTSAAMASRAGGTVVARDRNGPPPLDQLQEGDLVLFDVDPDDPAPITHSGIYLGLDDEGRPRFVSSRTTANGPTFGDLGGAAVLDGPGHYARGLRVIRRL
;
A
#
# COMPACT_ATOMS: atom_id res chain seq x y z
N MET A 1 -82.32 -14.43 5.42
CA MET A 1 -83.10 -15.20 4.42
C MET A 1 -82.48 -14.93 3.07
N SER A 2 -82.24 -15.97 2.27
CA SER A 2 -82.03 -15.83 0.81
C SER A 2 -83.39 -15.66 0.11
N PRO A 3 -83.43 -15.07 -1.08
CA PRO A 3 -83.57 -15.86 -2.33
C PRO A 3 -82.23 -16.01 -3.08
N ASP A 4 -81.94 -17.00 -3.95
CA ASP A 4 -82.72 -17.64 -5.04
C ASP A 4 -83.03 -16.67 -6.21
N ARG A 5 -82.94 -17.00 -7.52
CA ARG A 5 -82.48 -18.23 -8.22
C ARG A 5 -82.28 -18.00 -9.74
N LEU A 6 -81.58 -18.94 -10.39
CA LEU A 6 -81.73 -19.46 -11.77
C LEU A 6 -81.64 -18.53 -13.01
N GLY A 7 -81.01 -19.04 -14.08
CA GLY A 7 -80.83 -18.35 -15.37
C GLY A 7 -80.24 -19.21 -16.50
N THR A 8 -80.62 -20.48 -16.59
CA THR A 8 -80.25 -21.45 -17.66
C THR A 8 -80.80 -21.07 -19.05
N ALA A 9 -80.28 -21.54 -20.20
CA ALA A 9 -79.12 -22.42 -20.48
C ALA A 9 -78.25 -21.84 -21.64
N VAL A 10 -77.78 -22.49 -22.73
CA VAL A 10 -78.02 -23.78 -23.43
C VAL A 10 -76.66 -24.38 -23.89
N VAL A 11 -76.59 -25.69 -24.17
CA VAL A 11 -75.40 -26.45 -24.56
C VAL A 11 -75.12 -26.41 -26.07
N ALA A 12 -73.84 -26.35 -26.46
CA ALA A 12 -73.32 -27.00 -27.68
C ALA A 12 -71.87 -27.45 -27.44
N ALA A 13 -71.55 -28.72 -27.70
CA ALA A 13 -70.21 -29.28 -27.50
C ALA A 13 -69.76 -30.06 -28.75
N ALA A 14 -68.57 -29.74 -29.28
CA ALA A 14 -67.99 -30.43 -30.42
C ALA A 14 -66.45 -30.44 -30.39
N THR A 15 -65.91 -31.61 -30.02
CA THR A 15 -64.72 -32.24 -30.62
C THR A 15 -63.39 -31.47 -30.71
N ALA A 16 -62.56 -31.68 -29.69
CA ALA A 16 -61.11 -31.87 -29.68
C ALA A 16 -60.24 -31.49 -30.91
N LEU A 17 -59.18 -30.73 -30.63
CA LEU A 17 -57.86 -30.91 -31.26
C LEU A 17 -56.76 -30.85 -30.19
N VAL A 18 -55.95 -31.92 -30.07
CA VAL A 18 -54.82 -31.95 -29.13
C VAL A 18 -53.58 -31.36 -29.81
N LEU A 19 -53.22 -30.14 -29.42
CA LEU A 19 -51.93 -29.52 -29.77
C LEU A 19 -51.08 -29.37 -28.50
N GLY A 20 -49.90 -29.99 -28.52
CA GLY A 20 -49.03 -30.09 -27.35
C GLY A 20 -48.44 -28.75 -26.92
N THR A 21 -48.49 -28.47 -25.62
CA THR A 21 -47.88 -27.27 -25.02
C THR A 21 -46.36 -27.39 -24.97
N SER A 22 -45.67 -26.76 -25.93
CA SER A 22 -44.22 -26.59 -25.91
C SER A 22 -43.79 -25.60 -24.82
N ILE A 23 -43.63 -26.08 -23.58
CA ILE A 23 -43.04 -25.30 -22.49
C ILE A 23 -41.54 -25.19 -22.74
N SER A 24 -41.09 -24.03 -23.22
CA SER A 24 -39.67 -23.69 -23.40
C SER A 24 -38.96 -23.53 -22.05
N THR A 25 -38.70 -24.65 -21.38
CA THR A 25 -37.83 -24.70 -20.21
C THR A 25 -36.42 -24.33 -20.62
N PHE A 26 -35.95 -23.15 -20.16
CA PHE A 26 -34.57 -22.74 -20.36
C PHE A 26 -33.65 -23.59 -19.48
N VAL A 27 -33.28 -24.76 -19.98
CA VAL A 27 -32.34 -25.67 -19.31
C VAL A 27 -30.99 -24.97 -19.21
N ARG A 28 -30.72 -24.43 -18.02
CA ARG A 28 -29.45 -23.83 -17.62
C ARG A 28 -28.37 -24.90 -17.68
N ARG A 29 -27.73 -25.04 -18.85
CA ARG A 29 -26.57 -25.93 -19.03
C ARG A 29 -25.59 -25.69 -17.88
N PRO A 30 -25.10 -26.74 -17.20
CA PRO A 30 -24.01 -26.55 -16.26
C PRO A 30 -22.83 -25.97 -17.03
N ALA A 31 -22.25 -24.88 -16.53
CA ALA A 31 -20.98 -24.41 -17.04
C ALA A 31 -19.97 -25.55 -16.83
N GLY A 32 -19.36 -26.03 -17.92
CA GLY A 32 -18.28 -27.01 -17.81
C GLY A 32 -17.15 -26.45 -16.94
N PRO A 33 -16.34 -27.31 -16.31
CA PRO A 33 -15.25 -26.83 -15.46
C PRO A 33 -14.34 -25.92 -16.28
N HIS A 34 -14.36 -24.62 -15.96
CA HIS A 34 -13.41 -23.66 -16.51
C HIS A 34 -12.03 -24.07 -16.02
N ARG A 35 -11.36 -24.87 -16.85
CA ARG A 35 -9.97 -25.30 -16.67
C ARG A 35 -9.09 -24.06 -16.78
N ALA A 36 -8.96 -23.35 -15.67
CA ALA A 36 -8.02 -22.25 -15.53
C ALA A 36 -6.65 -22.75 -16.00
N GLN A 37 -6.18 -22.24 -17.14
CA GLN A 37 -4.84 -22.51 -17.61
C GLN A 37 -3.90 -21.74 -16.69
N ALA A 38 -3.51 -22.37 -15.59
CA ALA A 38 -2.37 -21.92 -14.80
C ALA A 38 -1.17 -21.84 -15.74
N SER A 39 -0.76 -20.62 -16.10
CA SER A 39 0.41 -20.38 -16.93
C SER A 39 1.60 -21.04 -16.25
N ALA A 40 2.20 -22.03 -16.90
CA ALA A 40 3.24 -22.83 -16.29
C ALA A 40 4.45 -21.95 -15.95
N ALA A 41 4.68 -21.74 -14.64
CA ALA A 41 5.83 -20.98 -14.17
C ALA A 41 7.10 -21.70 -14.64
N THR A 42 7.88 -21.06 -15.52
CA THR A 42 9.10 -21.64 -16.08
C THR A 42 10.22 -21.57 -15.05
N SER A 43 10.21 -22.52 -14.11
CA SER A 43 11.08 -22.55 -12.95
C SER A 43 12.54 -22.90 -13.32
N ALA A 44 13.34 -21.89 -13.66
CA ALA A 44 14.79 -22.03 -13.75
C ALA A 44 15.38 -22.32 -12.35
N ARG A 45 16.26 -23.33 -12.25
CA ARG A 45 16.89 -23.77 -11.00
C ARG A 45 18.34 -23.27 -10.94
N GLU A 46 18.56 -22.15 -10.28
CA GLU A 46 19.87 -21.50 -10.19
C GLU A 46 20.16 -21.10 -8.74
N SER A 47 21.39 -21.31 -8.24
CA SER A 47 21.80 -21.08 -6.83
C SER A 47 20.99 -21.84 -5.75
N GLY A 48 20.23 -22.87 -6.13
CA GLY A 48 19.27 -23.53 -5.22
C GLY A 48 17.96 -22.76 -5.01
N HIS A 49 17.75 -21.69 -5.77
CA HIS A 49 16.50 -20.94 -5.84
C HIS A 49 15.73 -21.28 -7.13
N TYR A 50 14.42 -21.03 -7.09
CA TYR A 50 13.54 -21.06 -8.26
C TYR A 50 12.91 -19.68 -8.47
N PHE A 51 12.78 -19.26 -9.73
CA PHE A 51 12.32 -17.93 -10.11
C PHE A 51 11.01 -18.00 -10.90
N ASP A 52 9.88 -18.04 -10.17
CA ASP A 52 8.55 -18.03 -10.79
C ASP A 52 8.21 -16.62 -11.29
N ARG A 53 7.43 -16.54 -12.37
CA ARG A 53 6.92 -15.27 -12.91
C ARG A 53 5.41 -15.19 -12.80
N ALA A 54 4.91 -14.01 -12.41
CA ALA A 54 3.49 -13.70 -12.32
C ALA A 54 3.20 -12.33 -12.96
N ALA A 55 2.01 -12.19 -13.53
CA ALA A 55 1.48 -10.94 -14.07
C ALA A 55 0.71 -10.16 -12.99
N ASP A 56 0.36 -8.91 -13.29
CA ASP A 56 -0.57 -8.07 -12.54
C ASP A 56 -0.20 -7.90 -11.05
N PRO A 57 0.76 -7.00 -10.70
CA PRO A 57 1.78 -6.44 -11.59
C PRO A 57 2.86 -7.47 -11.94
N ALA A 58 3.56 -7.27 -13.05
CA ALA A 58 4.67 -8.12 -13.49
C ALA A 58 5.74 -8.26 -12.39
N ARG A 59 5.97 -9.49 -11.93
CA ARG A 59 6.82 -9.78 -10.76
C ARG A 59 7.49 -11.14 -10.82
N THR A 60 8.60 -11.25 -10.09
CA THR A 60 9.31 -12.50 -9.83
C THR A 60 9.08 -12.92 -8.40
N VAL A 61 8.65 -14.17 -8.22
CA VAL A 61 8.52 -14.83 -6.91
C VAL A 61 9.69 -15.80 -6.78
N VAL A 62 10.62 -15.49 -5.88
CA VAL A 62 11.79 -16.34 -5.63
C VAL A 62 11.46 -17.34 -4.54
N ARG A 63 11.70 -18.62 -4.80
CA ARG A 63 11.55 -19.71 -3.83
C ARG A 63 12.91 -20.27 -3.42
N GLY A 64 13.02 -20.75 -2.19
CA GLY A 64 14.11 -21.60 -1.76
C GLY A 64 13.99 -23.04 -2.30
N ALA A 65 14.99 -23.86 -2.00
CA ALA A 65 15.01 -25.29 -2.33
C ALA A 65 13.88 -26.10 -1.64
N ASP A 66 13.27 -25.53 -0.59
CA ASP A 66 12.11 -26.03 0.14
C ASP A 66 10.75 -25.58 -0.47
N GLY A 67 10.77 -24.87 -1.60
CA GLY A 67 9.59 -24.32 -2.27
C GLY A 67 8.95 -23.11 -1.58
N ARG A 68 9.46 -22.67 -0.41
CA ARG A 68 8.94 -21.51 0.31
C ARG A 68 9.36 -20.23 -0.40
N VAL A 69 8.45 -19.26 -0.50
CA VAL A 69 8.77 -17.93 -1.05
C VAL A 69 9.76 -17.21 -0.12
N VAL A 70 10.95 -16.90 -0.63
CA VAL A 70 11.99 -16.14 0.10
C VAL A 70 12.03 -14.67 -0.29
N ALA A 71 11.58 -14.31 -1.50
CA ALA A 71 11.49 -12.93 -1.97
C ALA A 71 10.38 -12.74 -3.02
N VAL A 72 9.79 -11.55 -3.07
CA VAL A 72 8.95 -11.08 -4.17
C VAL A 72 9.47 -9.74 -4.67
N LEU A 73 9.75 -9.67 -5.98
CA LEU A 73 10.34 -8.53 -6.66
C LEU A 73 9.42 -8.09 -7.80
N THR A 74 8.99 -6.83 -7.82
CA THR A 74 8.07 -6.32 -8.85
C THR A 74 8.87 -5.53 -9.88
N ASP A 75 8.61 -5.75 -11.16
CA ASP A 75 9.36 -5.09 -12.23
C ASP A 75 9.16 -3.58 -12.17
N GLY A 76 10.24 -2.82 -12.39
CA GLY A 76 10.29 -1.37 -12.24
C GLY A 76 10.44 -0.87 -10.79
N ALA A 77 10.15 -1.69 -9.78
CA ALA A 77 10.27 -1.33 -8.36
C ALA A 77 11.69 -1.56 -7.81
N ARG A 78 12.07 -0.79 -6.77
CA ARG A 78 13.27 -1.03 -5.95
C ARG A 78 12.97 -1.80 -4.66
N THR A 79 11.75 -1.73 -4.15
CA THR A 79 11.26 -2.45 -2.98
C THR A 79 11.12 -3.94 -3.25
N VAL A 80 11.60 -4.75 -2.32
CA VAL A 80 11.54 -6.21 -2.36
C VAL A 80 11.01 -6.72 -1.02
N ARG A 81 9.91 -7.48 -1.07
CA ARG A 81 9.34 -8.18 0.09
C ARG A 81 10.08 -9.50 0.29
N LEU A 82 11.01 -9.55 1.24
CA LEU A 82 11.64 -10.79 1.68
C LEU A 82 10.75 -11.51 2.71
N SER A 83 10.85 -12.83 2.78
CA SER A 83 10.31 -13.62 3.90
C SER A 83 11.42 -13.86 4.93
N GLY A 84 11.23 -13.38 6.15
CA GLY A 84 12.19 -13.52 7.26
C GLY A 84 11.53 -14.01 8.55
N PRO A 85 12.17 -13.77 9.71
CA PRO A 85 11.55 -14.00 11.02
C PRO A 85 10.22 -13.25 11.16
N SER A 86 9.26 -13.86 11.86
CA SER A 86 8.01 -13.18 12.22
C SER A 86 8.25 -12.13 13.30
N ARG A 87 7.48 -11.05 13.26
CA ARG A 87 7.53 -9.91 14.18
C ARG A 87 6.15 -9.29 14.35
N ASP A 88 6.02 -8.50 15.40
CA ASP A 88 4.78 -7.89 15.85
C ASP A 88 4.93 -6.36 15.93
N PHE A 89 3.92 -5.62 15.51
CA PHE A 89 3.83 -4.17 15.63
C PHE A 89 2.59 -3.81 16.45
N ALA A 90 2.80 -3.05 17.53
CA ALA A 90 1.75 -2.59 18.45
C ALA A 90 1.83 -1.08 18.69
N GLU A 91 0.69 -0.40 18.80
CA GLU A 91 0.59 1.03 19.11
C GLU A 91 -0.56 1.28 20.12
N PRO A 92 -0.39 0.83 21.39
CA PRO A 92 -1.48 0.72 22.37
C PRO A 92 -2.14 2.04 22.77
N ARG A 93 -1.57 3.20 22.39
CA ARG A 93 -2.16 4.53 22.62
C ARG A 93 -3.34 4.81 21.69
N TYR A 94 -3.29 4.34 20.45
CA TYR A 94 -4.22 4.73 19.39
C TYR A 94 -4.97 3.53 18.77
N THR A 95 -4.70 2.31 19.22
CA THR A 95 -5.48 1.11 18.87
C THR A 95 -5.22 -0.04 19.85
N ALA A 96 -6.07 -1.07 19.84
CA ALA A 96 -5.77 -2.37 20.44
C ALA A 96 -5.19 -3.38 19.43
N ARG A 97 -5.09 -3.00 18.14
CA ARG A 97 -4.68 -3.91 17.05
C ARG A 97 -3.17 -4.13 16.97
N HIS A 98 -2.82 -5.35 16.60
CA HIS A 98 -1.46 -5.84 16.39
C HIS A 98 -1.28 -6.26 14.93
N VAL A 99 -0.26 -5.76 14.23
CA VAL A 99 0.11 -6.31 12.91
C VAL A 99 1.26 -7.28 13.07
N ARG A 100 1.00 -8.55 12.71
CA ARG A 100 2.00 -9.62 12.76
C ARG A 100 2.36 -10.09 11.35
N THR A 101 3.60 -9.86 10.95
CA THR A 101 4.08 -10.23 9.61
C THR A 101 5.45 -10.91 9.64
N ASN A 102 5.74 -11.67 8.59
CA ASN A 102 7.08 -12.19 8.27
C ASN A 102 7.75 -11.44 7.11
N ALA A 103 7.15 -10.37 6.59
CA ALA A 103 7.74 -9.52 5.57
C ALA A 103 8.93 -8.73 6.13
N TRP A 104 9.99 -8.63 5.33
CA TRP A 104 11.12 -7.73 5.52
C TRP A 104 11.36 -6.99 4.22
N VAL A 105 11.18 -5.67 4.23
CA VAL A 105 11.12 -4.85 3.01
C VAL A 105 12.44 -4.11 2.83
N ARG A 106 13.21 -4.54 1.83
CA ARG A 106 14.54 -3.99 1.50
C ARG A 106 14.51 -3.23 0.18
N LEU A 107 15.49 -2.35 -0.05
CA LEU A 107 15.68 -1.68 -1.33
C LEU A 107 16.84 -2.31 -2.13
N LEU A 108 16.59 -2.57 -3.40
CA LEU A 108 17.59 -2.79 -4.43
C LEU A 108 18.35 -1.47 -4.72
N PRO A 109 19.61 -1.53 -5.20
CA PRO A 109 20.33 -0.35 -5.67
C PRO A 109 19.73 0.27 -6.94
N ARG A 110 18.99 -0.50 -7.74
CA ARG A 110 18.33 -0.10 -8.99
C ARG A 110 16.97 -0.80 -9.15
N PRO A 111 16.05 -0.30 -9.98
CA PRO A 111 14.82 -1.00 -10.33
C PRO A 111 15.06 -2.45 -10.76
N TRP A 112 14.17 -3.34 -10.34
CA TRP A 112 14.15 -4.74 -10.75
C TRP A 112 13.66 -4.90 -12.19
N THR A 113 14.29 -5.82 -12.94
CA THR A 113 13.75 -6.38 -14.18
C THR A 113 14.06 -7.88 -14.24
N GLN A 114 13.28 -8.66 -14.98
CA GLN A 114 13.44 -10.12 -15.06
C GLN A 114 14.84 -10.53 -15.53
N GLU A 115 15.48 -9.75 -16.41
CA GLU A 115 16.80 -10.01 -17.00
C GLU A 115 17.90 -9.95 -15.93
N THR A 116 17.68 -9.21 -14.83
CA THR A 116 18.68 -9.05 -13.77
C THR A 116 18.78 -10.25 -12.82
N ARG A 117 17.91 -11.25 -12.94
CA ARG A 117 17.83 -12.42 -12.02
C ARG A 117 19.13 -13.21 -11.85
N ASN A 118 19.97 -13.26 -12.89
CA ASN A 118 21.24 -14.00 -12.88
C ASN A 118 22.46 -13.04 -12.82
N ALA A 119 22.23 -11.74 -12.64
CA ALA A 119 23.32 -10.76 -12.60
C ALA A 119 24.08 -10.87 -11.25
N PRO A 120 25.43 -10.90 -11.23
CA PRO A 120 26.19 -11.15 -10.00
C PRO A 120 25.86 -10.20 -8.84
N TRP A 121 25.60 -8.93 -9.12
CA TRP A 121 25.19 -7.94 -8.13
C TRP A 121 23.89 -8.29 -7.41
N PHE A 122 22.95 -8.96 -8.11
CA PHE A 122 21.66 -9.33 -7.55
C PHE A 122 21.75 -10.63 -6.75
N VAL A 123 22.51 -11.62 -7.24
CA VAL A 123 22.78 -12.87 -6.50
C VAL A 123 23.43 -12.55 -5.15
N GLN A 124 24.42 -11.65 -5.16
CA GLN A 124 25.06 -11.13 -3.95
C GLN A 124 24.07 -10.37 -3.06
N TRP A 125 23.36 -9.38 -3.61
CA TRP A 125 22.37 -8.58 -2.86
C TRP A 125 21.29 -9.46 -2.20
N LEU A 126 20.81 -10.53 -2.85
CA LEU A 126 19.78 -11.42 -2.32
C LEU A 126 20.32 -12.28 -1.16
N ALA A 127 21.58 -12.69 -1.21
CA ALA A 127 22.23 -13.37 -0.09
C ALA A 127 22.39 -12.41 1.10
N ASP A 128 22.95 -11.21 0.86
CA ASP A 128 23.19 -10.20 1.89
C ASP A 128 21.89 -9.72 2.53
N ALA A 129 20.86 -9.40 1.74
CA ALA A 129 19.59 -8.90 2.24
C ALA A 129 18.80 -9.95 3.06
N ARG A 130 19.06 -11.25 2.84
CA ARG A 130 18.54 -12.36 3.68
C ARG A 130 19.38 -12.61 4.94
N ALA A 131 20.67 -12.27 4.92
CA ALA A 131 21.54 -12.29 6.09
C ALA A 131 21.34 -11.06 7.00
N ASP A 132 20.96 -9.92 6.43
CA ASP A 132 20.81 -8.63 7.11
C ASP A 132 19.79 -8.65 8.26
N ARG A 133 20.18 -8.05 9.40
CA ARG A 133 19.38 -7.90 10.62
C ARG A 133 19.18 -6.43 11.03
N SER A 134 19.66 -5.48 10.22
CA SER A 134 19.37 -4.05 10.37
C SER A 134 17.86 -3.78 10.25
N PRO A 135 17.35 -2.63 10.75
CA PRO A 135 15.99 -2.17 10.47
C PRO A 135 15.70 -2.10 8.96
N ASP A 136 14.62 -2.73 8.53
CA ASP A 136 14.05 -2.63 7.17
C ASP A 136 13.03 -1.48 7.10
N VAL A 137 12.32 -1.27 5.97
CA VAL A 137 11.31 -0.20 5.85
C VAL A 137 10.30 -0.23 7.01
N LEU A 138 9.75 -1.40 7.37
CA LEU A 138 8.70 -1.48 8.40
C LEU A 138 9.26 -1.30 9.82
N ALA A 139 10.48 -1.76 10.10
CA ALA A 139 11.13 -1.43 11.37
C ALA A 139 11.46 0.06 11.46
N VAL A 140 12.02 0.64 10.40
CA VAL A 140 12.37 2.07 10.30
C VAL A 140 11.13 2.96 10.47
N MET A 141 10.00 2.61 9.88
CA MET A 141 8.76 3.39 10.02
C MET A 141 8.28 3.40 11.48
N ALA A 142 8.46 2.29 12.21
CA ALA A 142 8.06 2.14 13.60
C ALA A 142 8.92 2.97 14.56
N GLU A 143 10.16 3.31 14.16
CA GLU A 143 11.03 4.22 14.92
C GLU A 143 10.53 5.68 14.98
N TYR A 144 9.40 6.02 14.34
CA TYR A 144 8.79 7.36 14.34
C TYR A 144 7.38 7.42 14.92
N LEU A 145 6.82 6.29 15.35
CA LEU A 145 5.51 6.22 16.02
C LEU A 145 5.56 6.94 17.38
N HIS A 146 4.39 7.24 17.94
CA HIS A 146 4.30 7.90 19.24
C HIS A 146 5.07 7.15 20.34
N GLY A 147 5.84 7.90 21.14
CA GLY A 147 6.69 7.37 22.21
C GLY A 147 7.96 6.65 21.74
N ALA A 148 8.23 6.55 20.43
CA ALA A 148 9.44 5.90 19.93
C ALA A 148 10.70 6.64 20.44
N PRO A 149 11.71 5.91 20.95
CA PRO A 149 12.85 6.51 21.65
C PRO A 149 13.72 7.35 20.72
N ALA A 150 14.08 8.55 21.18
CA ALA A 150 14.91 9.46 20.39
C ALA A 150 16.34 8.92 20.22
N ARG A 151 16.75 8.69 18.97
CA ARG A 151 18.11 8.26 18.60
C ARG A 151 18.82 9.35 17.82
N ARG A 152 20.06 9.64 18.21
CA ARG A 152 20.94 10.60 17.52
C ARG A 152 22.10 9.88 16.84
N ASP A 153 22.66 10.50 15.80
CA ASP A 153 23.91 10.07 15.19
C ASP A 153 25.14 10.64 15.93
N ARG A 154 26.35 10.33 15.45
CA ARG A 154 27.62 10.83 16.01
C ARG A 154 27.80 12.36 15.91
N HIS A 155 26.97 13.05 15.13
CA HIS A 155 26.96 14.50 14.97
C HIS A 155 25.84 15.16 15.79
N GLY A 156 25.09 14.38 16.58
CA GLY A 156 23.99 14.85 17.40
C GLY A 156 22.67 15.05 16.63
N VAL A 157 22.61 14.73 15.34
CA VAL A 157 21.38 14.86 14.53
C VAL A 157 20.37 13.83 15.00
N ARG A 158 19.11 14.23 15.24
CA ARG A 158 18.04 13.28 15.60
C ARG A 158 17.67 12.48 14.35
N VAL A 159 18.04 11.21 14.31
CA VAL A 159 17.75 10.32 13.17
C VAL A 159 16.52 9.45 13.41
N ALA A 160 16.06 9.30 14.64
CA ALA A 160 14.86 8.53 14.99
C ALA A 160 14.18 8.97 16.30
N GLY A 161 12.98 8.44 16.54
CA GLY A 161 12.07 8.70 17.64
C GLY A 161 10.81 9.47 17.22
N ASP A 162 9.81 9.50 18.11
CA ASP A 162 8.47 10.13 17.96
C ASP A 162 8.45 11.39 17.08
N ALA A 163 7.74 11.33 15.96
CA ALA A 163 7.68 12.42 14.97
C ALA A 163 6.32 13.14 15.02
N GLU A 164 6.32 14.46 15.21
CA GLU A 164 5.09 15.26 15.11
C GLU A 164 4.61 15.38 13.64
N TYR A 165 3.35 15.73 13.40
CA TYR A 165 2.89 16.05 12.05
C TYR A 165 3.38 17.45 11.60
N GLY A 166 3.15 18.44 12.47
CA GLY A 166 3.49 19.84 12.23
C GLY A 166 3.10 20.72 13.43
N PRO A 167 3.59 21.96 13.48
CA PRO A 167 3.25 22.90 14.54
C PRO A 167 1.75 23.20 14.56
N VAL A 168 1.23 23.48 15.75
CA VAL A 168 -0.14 23.98 15.94
C VAL A 168 -0.38 25.21 15.06
N SER A 169 -1.56 25.27 14.45
CA SER A 169 -1.97 26.31 13.51
C SER A 169 -3.44 26.65 13.73
N ALA A 170 -3.77 27.94 13.80
CA ALA A 170 -5.16 28.40 13.89
C ALA A 170 -5.80 28.55 12.49
N ASP A 171 -4.98 28.66 11.45
CA ASP A 171 -5.39 28.82 10.05
C ASP A 171 -5.63 27.47 9.34
N ASP A 172 -5.47 26.36 10.06
CA ASP A 172 -5.54 24.99 9.56
C ASP A 172 -6.73 24.28 10.24
N PRO A 173 -7.75 23.78 9.51
CA PRO A 173 -8.95 23.18 10.11
C PRO A 173 -8.66 21.98 11.02
N ASP A 174 -7.59 21.25 10.73
CA ASP A 174 -7.10 20.09 11.47
C ASP A 174 -6.16 20.49 12.64
N GLY A 175 -5.93 21.80 12.82
CA GLY A 175 -5.21 22.40 13.93
C GLY A 175 -3.69 22.31 13.86
N ARG A 176 -3.10 21.73 12.79
CA ARG A 176 -1.64 21.55 12.65
C ARG A 176 -1.16 21.70 11.21
N ALA A 177 -0.36 22.73 10.96
CA ALA A 177 0.07 23.11 9.61
C ALA A 177 0.88 22.00 8.89
N GLU A 178 0.35 21.49 7.78
CA GLU A 178 1.08 20.61 6.86
C GLU A 178 2.37 21.30 6.32
N ASN A 179 3.22 20.54 5.62
CA ASN A 179 4.43 20.89 4.88
C ASN A 179 5.75 20.65 5.63
N SER A 180 5.73 19.89 6.73
CA SER A 180 6.94 19.36 7.41
C SER A 180 7.58 18.23 6.59
N ASP A 181 8.79 18.45 6.06
CA ASP A 181 9.54 17.42 5.31
C ASP A 181 10.57 16.70 6.19
N PHE A 182 11.19 15.62 5.70
CA PHE A 182 12.20 14.87 6.46
C PHE A 182 13.35 15.75 7.00
N TYR A 183 13.75 16.81 6.30
CA TYR A 183 14.81 17.70 6.77
C TYR A 183 14.38 18.58 7.96
N ASP A 184 13.09 18.91 8.07
CA ASP A 184 12.53 19.58 9.25
C ASP A 184 12.62 18.67 10.47
N TYR A 185 12.22 17.40 10.33
CA TYR A 185 12.36 16.38 11.38
C TYR A 185 13.80 16.30 11.91
N LEU A 186 14.78 16.18 11.00
CA LEU A 186 16.20 16.04 11.34
C LEU A 186 16.78 17.33 11.96
N GLY A 187 16.23 18.50 11.59
CA GLY A 187 16.75 19.81 11.98
C GLY A 187 18.03 20.23 11.25
N VAL A 188 18.31 19.67 10.06
CA VAL A 188 19.52 19.99 9.26
C VAL A 188 19.17 20.40 7.83
N PRO A 189 19.93 21.32 7.19
CA PRO A 189 19.75 21.62 5.77
C PRO A 189 20.02 20.41 4.88
N TRP A 190 19.28 20.29 3.78
CA TRP A 190 19.44 19.21 2.81
C TRP A 190 19.69 19.74 1.40
N ARG A 191 20.63 19.12 0.67
CA ARG A 191 20.87 19.35 -0.76
C ARG A 191 20.32 18.18 -1.57
N PHE A 192 19.38 18.45 -2.47
CA PHE A 192 18.84 17.45 -3.38
C PHE A 192 19.78 17.18 -4.57
N PRO A 193 19.68 16.02 -5.26
CA PRO A 193 20.47 15.71 -6.46
C PRO A 193 20.27 16.72 -7.62
N GLY A 194 19.16 17.47 -7.61
CA GLY A 194 18.93 18.60 -8.50
C GLY A 194 19.73 19.88 -8.17
N GLY A 195 20.57 19.87 -7.14
CA GLY A 195 21.39 21.00 -6.69
C GLY A 195 20.70 21.91 -5.67
N GLU A 196 19.36 21.96 -5.68
CA GLU A 196 18.53 22.74 -4.75
C GLU A 196 18.84 22.41 -3.27
N VAL A 197 18.89 23.44 -2.43
CA VAL A 197 19.04 23.31 -0.98
C VAL A 197 17.77 23.77 -0.28
N ARG A 198 17.31 23.02 0.73
CA ARG A 198 16.28 23.46 1.68
C ARG A 198 16.86 23.53 3.09
N ALA A 199 16.44 24.54 3.84
CA ALA A 199 16.74 24.70 5.25
C ALA A 199 15.51 24.29 6.08
N PRO A 200 15.70 23.68 7.26
CA PRO A 200 14.61 23.31 8.16
C PRO A 200 14.00 24.55 8.82
N ALA A 201 12.69 24.53 9.02
CA ALA A 201 12.01 25.52 9.85
C ALA A 201 12.14 25.13 11.34
N ARG A 202 12.67 26.02 12.19
CA ARG A 202 12.83 25.75 13.65
C ARG A 202 11.51 25.33 14.32
N LYS A 203 10.37 25.85 13.87
CA LYS A 203 9.02 25.48 14.36
C LYS A 203 8.50 24.11 13.86
N ARG A 204 9.28 23.39 13.06
CA ARG A 204 8.99 22.04 12.55
C ARG A 204 10.05 21.00 12.97
N TYR A 205 10.94 21.35 13.92
CA TYR A 205 11.94 20.41 14.40
C TYR A 205 11.28 19.15 14.97
N GLY A 206 11.71 17.97 14.50
CA GLY A 206 11.09 16.70 14.88
C GLY A 206 9.71 16.43 14.24
N ALA A 207 9.26 17.22 13.25
CA ALA A 207 7.99 17.00 12.56
C ALA A 207 8.14 16.53 11.11
N ALA A 208 7.21 15.68 10.64
CA ALA A 208 7.09 15.21 9.26
C ALA A 208 5.61 14.91 8.92
N ASP A 209 5.07 15.51 7.86
CA ASP A 209 3.70 15.25 7.39
C ASP A 209 3.56 13.91 6.67
N CYS A 210 2.37 13.59 6.13
CA CYS A 210 2.05 12.32 5.50
C CYS A 210 3.08 11.87 4.44
N SER A 211 3.60 12.81 3.65
CA SER A 211 4.53 12.58 2.55
C SER A 211 5.98 12.91 2.95
N GLY A 212 6.18 13.81 3.91
CA GLY A 212 7.46 14.02 4.60
C GLY A 212 7.93 12.78 5.36
N PHE A 213 7.01 12.04 6.00
CA PHE A 213 7.27 10.78 6.68
C PHE A 213 7.70 9.66 5.71
N ILE A 214 7.03 9.51 4.57
CA ILE A 214 7.45 8.59 3.50
C ILE A 214 8.86 8.94 3.00
N ARG A 215 9.21 10.23 2.91
CA ARG A 215 10.55 10.70 2.54
C ARG A 215 11.59 10.49 3.64
N LEU A 216 11.19 10.57 4.91
CA LEU A 216 12.05 10.24 6.04
C LEU A 216 12.38 8.75 6.05
N VAL A 217 11.39 7.88 5.85
CA VAL A 217 11.56 6.41 5.78
C VAL A 217 12.29 5.99 4.50
N TYR A 218 11.69 6.08 3.33
CA TYR A 218 12.31 5.54 2.11
C TYR A 218 13.51 6.37 1.64
N GLY A 219 13.40 7.68 1.74
CA GLY A 219 14.41 8.61 1.23
C GLY A 219 15.64 8.68 2.12
N TYR A 220 15.51 9.35 3.27
CA TYR A 220 16.63 9.58 4.17
C TYR A 220 17.14 8.30 4.84
N ARG A 221 16.26 7.46 5.39
CA ARG A 221 16.67 6.26 6.15
C ARG A 221 17.04 5.05 5.29
N MET A 222 16.37 4.83 4.16
CA MET A 222 16.60 3.67 3.29
C MET A 222 17.38 3.99 2.00
N GLY A 223 17.66 5.26 1.70
CA GLY A 223 18.52 5.64 0.57
C GLY A 223 17.84 5.67 -0.81
N LEU A 224 16.53 5.90 -0.87
CA LEU A 224 15.84 6.18 -2.14
C LEU A 224 16.09 7.64 -2.57
N SER A 225 16.51 7.85 -3.81
CA SER A 225 16.77 9.19 -4.35
C SER A 225 15.52 10.07 -4.26
N MET A 226 15.63 11.23 -3.61
CA MET A 226 14.56 12.19 -3.44
C MET A 226 14.79 13.43 -4.29
N ARG A 227 13.74 13.90 -4.95
CA ARG A 227 13.74 15.22 -5.61
C ARG A 227 13.04 16.29 -4.78
N ALA A 228 13.31 17.54 -5.13
CA ALA A 228 12.76 18.74 -4.50
C ALA A 228 11.24 18.91 -4.76
N ARG A 229 10.61 19.88 -4.07
CA ARG A 229 9.23 20.28 -4.39
C ARG A 229 9.21 21.05 -5.72
N GLY A 230 8.31 20.65 -6.63
CA GLY A 230 8.21 21.23 -7.97
C GLY A 230 9.02 20.48 -9.04
N ASP A 231 10.10 19.78 -8.66
CA ASP A 231 10.91 18.98 -9.59
C ASP A 231 10.07 17.84 -10.21
N ARG A 232 10.31 17.60 -11.50
CA ARG A 232 9.58 16.69 -12.39
C ARG A 232 10.44 15.53 -12.91
N ARG A 233 11.75 15.47 -12.58
CA ARG A 233 12.66 14.34 -12.93
C ARG A 233 12.02 12.98 -12.58
N PRO A 234 11.85 12.04 -13.52
CA PRO A 234 11.21 10.76 -13.24
C PRO A 234 12.06 9.86 -12.32
N GLY A 235 11.46 8.81 -11.77
CA GLY A 235 12.15 7.79 -10.96
C GLY A 235 12.43 8.16 -9.50
N GLU A 236 12.75 9.43 -9.21
CA GLU A 236 12.99 9.91 -7.84
C GLU A 236 11.69 10.00 -7.01
N LEU A 237 11.81 10.03 -5.67
CA LEU A 237 10.71 10.22 -4.73
C LEU A 237 10.40 11.73 -4.57
N PRO A 238 9.23 12.23 -5.01
CA PRO A 238 8.87 13.65 -4.92
C PRO A 238 8.37 14.05 -3.53
N ARG A 239 8.06 15.34 -3.35
CA ARG A 239 7.61 15.91 -2.07
C ARG A 239 6.17 15.59 -1.68
N THR A 240 5.22 15.63 -2.61
CA THR A 240 3.77 15.56 -2.28
C THR A 240 3.16 14.21 -2.66
N SER A 241 2.13 13.81 -1.92
CA SER A 241 1.27 12.64 -2.16
C SER A 241 0.77 12.53 -3.61
N ALA A 242 0.17 13.59 -4.17
CA ALA A 242 -0.21 13.68 -5.58
C ALA A 242 0.96 13.48 -6.56
N ALA A 243 2.15 13.98 -6.23
CA ALA A 243 3.34 13.74 -7.06
C ALA A 243 3.86 12.31 -6.91
N MET A 244 3.72 11.66 -5.74
CA MET A 244 4.06 10.24 -5.56
C MET A 244 3.11 9.35 -6.39
N ALA A 245 1.82 9.62 -6.34
CA ALA A 245 0.80 8.89 -7.11
C ALA A 245 1.05 8.97 -8.62
N SER A 246 1.44 10.14 -9.12
CA SER A 246 1.58 10.39 -10.56
C SER A 246 3.00 10.21 -11.13
N ARG A 247 4.05 10.44 -10.33
CA ARG A 247 5.44 10.60 -10.82
C ARG A 247 6.55 10.14 -9.85
N ALA A 248 6.27 9.30 -8.84
CA ALA A 248 7.36 8.56 -8.18
C ALA A 248 7.89 7.44 -9.10
N GLY A 249 9.08 6.93 -8.78
CA GLY A 249 9.58 5.67 -9.34
C GLY A 249 8.73 4.46 -8.94
N GLY A 250 9.15 3.28 -9.41
CA GLY A 250 8.42 2.05 -9.17
C GLY A 250 7.13 1.92 -9.99
N THR A 251 6.31 0.97 -9.59
CA THR A 251 5.17 0.46 -10.36
C THR A 251 3.85 0.73 -9.64
N VAL A 252 2.84 1.18 -10.39
CA VAL A 252 1.46 1.26 -9.90
C VAL A 252 0.93 -0.17 -9.80
N VAL A 253 0.63 -0.61 -8.59
CA VAL A 253 0.12 -1.96 -8.30
C VAL A 253 -1.36 -2.04 -8.64
N ALA A 254 -2.13 -1.02 -8.24
CA ALA A 254 -3.52 -0.85 -8.61
C ALA A 254 -3.90 0.64 -8.57
N ARG A 255 -4.94 1.02 -9.33
CA ARG A 255 -5.51 2.36 -9.34
C ARG A 255 -6.98 2.33 -9.73
N ASP A 256 -7.78 3.11 -9.03
CA ASP A 256 -9.09 3.58 -9.49
C ASP A 256 -9.19 5.10 -9.21
N ARG A 257 -10.03 5.80 -9.96
CA ARG A 257 -10.37 7.22 -9.75
C ARG A 257 -11.72 7.39 -9.07
N ASN A 258 -12.58 6.38 -9.11
CA ASN A 258 -13.99 6.44 -8.72
C ASN A 258 -14.26 5.82 -7.33
N GLY A 259 -13.25 5.22 -6.71
CA GLY A 259 -13.34 4.49 -5.44
C GLY A 259 -12.03 3.80 -5.07
N PRO A 260 -12.04 2.89 -4.09
CA PRO A 260 -10.88 2.07 -3.73
C PRO A 260 -10.53 1.05 -4.84
N PRO A 261 -9.24 0.96 -5.25
CA PRO A 261 -8.79 -0.11 -6.14
C PRO A 261 -8.75 -1.48 -5.44
N PRO A 262 -8.70 -2.60 -6.20
CA PRO A 262 -8.52 -3.94 -5.66
C PRO A 262 -7.24 -4.08 -4.81
N LEU A 263 -7.32 -4.84 -3.71
CA LEU A 263 -6.25 -5.01 -2.74
C LEU A 263 -5.43 -6.30 -2.95
N ASP A 264 -5.84 -7.19 -3.87
CA ASP A 264 -5.31 -8.55 -4.04
C ASP A 264 -3.80 -8.65 -4.35
N GLN A 265 -3.20 -7.54 -4.78
CA GLN A 265 -1.79 -7.44 -5.16
C GLN A 265 -0.96 -6.57 -4.21
N LEU A 266 -1.57 -6.06 -3.15
CA LEU A 266 -0.95 -5.24 -2.10
C LEU A 266 0.10 -6.06 -1.31
N GLN A 267 1.27 -5.48 -1.05
CA GLN A 267 2.37 -6.10 -0.31
C GLN A 267 2.93 -5.11 0.70
N GLU A 268 3.37 -5.62 1.85
CA GLU A 268 3.90 -4.80 2.94
C GLU A 268 5.05 -3.92 2.42
N GLY A 269 5.00 -2.62 2.72
CA GLY A 269 5.92 -1.62 2.15
C GLY A 269 5.49 -1.01 0.80
N ASP A 270 4.27 -1.26 0.33
CA ASP A 270 3.62 -0.43 -0.70
C ASP A 270 3.23 0.95 -0.14
N LEU A 271 3.31 1.98 -0.99
CA LEU A 271 2.64 3.25 -0.73
C LEU A 271 1.14 3.13 -1.02
N VAL A 272 0.35 3.60 -0.07
CA VAL A 272 -1.10 3.77 -0.19
C VAL A 272 -1.41 5.26 -0.21
N LEU A 273 -2.12 5.70 -1.24
CA LEU A 273 -2.26 7.12 -1.60
C LEU A 273 -3.74 7.45 -1.79
N PHE A 274 -4.20 8.50 -1.10
CA PHE A 274 -5.61 8.74 -0.83
C PHE A 274 -6.08 10.12 -1.25
N ASP A 275 -7.33 10.15 -1.67
CA ASP A 275 -8.21 11.29 -1.90
C ASP A 275 -9.20 11.31 -0.73
N VAL A 276 -8.93 12.14 0.26
CA VAL A 276 -9.64 12.19 1.55
C VAL A 276 -10.19 13.56 1.94
N ASP A 277 -9.73 14.59 1.24
CA ASP A 277 -10.29 15.94 1.28
C ASP A 277 -10.91 16.20 -0.10
N PRO A 278 -12.25 16.16 -0.24
CA PRO A 278 -12.93 16.33 -1.51
C PRO A 278 -13.01 17.79 -1.97
N ASP A 279 -12.63 18.74 -1.11
CA ASP A 279 -12.64 20.17 -1.41
C ASP A 279 -11.26 20.67 -1.92
N ASP A 280 -10.18 19.87 -1.77
CA ASP A 280 -8.87 20.14 -2.39
C ASP A 280 -8.89 19.82 -3.90
N PRO A 281 -8.52 20.76 -4.80
CA PRO A 281 -8.37 20.48 -6.23
C PRO A 281 -7.25 19.48 -6.60
N ALA A 282 -6.42 19.04 -5.65
CA ALA A 282 -5.42 17.99 -5.83
C ALA A 282 -6.04 16.59 -5.63
N PRO A 283 -6.09 15.72 -6.67
CA PRO A 283 -6.86 14.46 -6.64
C PRO A 283 -6.23 13.33 -5.79
N ILE A 284 -5.27 13.66 -4.93
CA ILE A 284 -4.61 12.82 -3.92
C ILE A 284 -4.04 13.79 -2.88
N THR A 285 -4.62 13.84 -1.69
CA THR A 285 -4.16 14.70 -0.59
C THR A 285 -3.26 13.94 0.40
N HIS A 286 -3.67 12.75 0.83
CA HIS A 286 -2.97 12.00 1.89
C HIS A 286 -2.13 10.82 1.39
N SER A 287 -1.19 10.36 2.22
CA SER A 287 -0.33 9.21 1.91
C SER A 287 0.12 8.42 3.14
N GLY A 288 0.36 7.12 2.94
CA GLY A 288 0.85 6.20 3.97
C GLY A 288 1.61 5.00 3.40
N ILE A 289 2.02 4.11 4.30
CA ILE A 289 2.77 2.87 4.02
C ILE A 289 1.94 1.69 4.51
N TYR A 290 1.65 0.71 3.66
CA TYR A 290 0.96 -0.50 4.07
C TYR A 290 1.85 -1.39 4.93
N LEU A 291 1.34 -1.81 6.09
CA LEU A 291 2.09 -2.53 7.13
C LEU A 291 1.87 -4.05 7.09
N GLY A 292 0.67 -4.49 6.70
CA GLY A 292 0.27 -5.89 6.71
C GLY A 292 -1.17 -6.07 7.19
N LEU A 293 -1.55 -7.33 7.46
CA LEU A 293 -2.83 -7.64 8.09
C LEU A 293 -2.73 -7.55 9.62
N ASP A 294 -3.76 -7.03 10.27
CA ASP A 294 -3.86 -7.03 11.74
C ASP A 294 -4.40 -8.37 12.31
N ASP A 295 -4.63 -8.40 13.62
CA ASP A 295 -5.17 -9.53 14.39
C ASP A 295 -6.62 -9.91 14.00
N GLU A 296 -7.35 -9.05 13.29
CA GLU A 296 -8.65 -9.38 12.66
C GLU A 296 -8.51 -9.70 11.17
N GLY A 297 -7.28 -9.75 10.64
CA GLY A 297 -6.99 -10.01 9.24
C GLY A 297 -7.21 -8.80 8.32
N ARG A 298 -7.32 -7.58 8.86
CA ARG A 298 -7.65 -6.38 8.09
C ARG A 298 -6.40 -5.67 7.56
N PRO A 299 -6.41 -5.18 6.30
CA PRO A 299 -5.25 -4.55 5.68
C PRO A 299 -4.97 -3.17 6.28
N ARG A 300 -3.92 -3.08 7.11
CA ARG A 300 -3.62 -1.93 7.96
C ARG A 300 -2.41 -1.13 7.47
N PHE A 301 -2.42 0.19 7.64
CA PHE A 301 -1.38 1.09 7.15
C PHE A 301 -0.97 2.18 8.16
N VAL A 302 0.28 2.63 8.08
CA VAL A 302 0.78 3.79 8.83
C VAL A 302 0.68 5.06 7.98
N SER A 303 0.33 6.18 8.59
CA SER A 303 0.46 7.51 7.98
C SER A 303 0.73 8.56 9.05
N SER A 304 1.43 9.65 8.70
CA SER A 304 1.55 10.79 9.60
C SER A 304 0.30 11.65 9.52
N ARG A 305 -0.37 11.86 10.66
CA ARG A 305 -1.71 12.49 10.74
C ARG A 305 -1.72 13.66 11.71
N THR A 306 -2.54 14.65 11.37
CA THR A 306 -2.92 15.81 12.18
C THR A 306 -3.48 15.41 13.54
N THR A 307 -4.56 14.61 13.57
CA THR A 307 -5.31 14.25 14.79
C THR A 307 -4.48 13.45 15.81
N ALA A 308 -3.60 12.56 15.32
CA ALA A 308 -2.70 11.78 16.16
C ALA A 308 -1.39 12.52 16.51
N ASN A 309 -1.16 13.66 15.85
CA ASN A 309 0.09 14.41 15.78
C ASN A 309 1.32 13.54 15.48
N GLY A 310 1.31 12.85 14.33
CA GLY A 310 2.47 12.10 13.88
C GLY A 310 2.13 10.81 13.14
N PRO A 311 3.16 10.03 12.76
CA PRO A 311 3.03 8.67 12.27
C PRO A 311 2.24 7.81 13.25
N THR A 312 1.12 7.29 12.77
CA THR A 312 0.31 6.31 13.48
C THR A 312 -0.21 5.28 12.49
N PHE A 313 -0.25 4.02 12.92
CA PHE A 313 -1.14 3.02 12.32
C PHE A 313 -2.37 2.77 13.20
N GLY A 314 -2.60 3.59 14.24
CA GLY A 314 -3.80 3.60 15.07
C GLY A 314 -5.03 4.25 14.43
N ASP A 315 -6.18 4.13 15.09
CA ASP A 315 -7.50 4.45 14.55
C ASP A 315 -7.98 5.88 14.89
N LEU A 316 -7.16 6.66 15.61
CA LEU A 316 -7.40 8.08 15.87
C LEU A 316 -7.31 8.89 14.57
N GLY A 317 -8.28 9.79 14.37
CA GLY A 317 -8.49 10.49 13.09
C GLY A 317 -9.12 9.61 11.99
N GLY A 318 -9.40 8.33 12.28
CA GLY A 318 -9.99 7.40 11.33
C GLY A 318 -9.31 6.03 11.38
N ALA A 319 -10.11 4.96 11.26
CA ALA A 319 -9.60 3.59 11.29
C ALA A 319 -8.52 3.37 10.22
N ALA A 320 -7.36 2.82 10.61
CA ALA A 320 -6.14 2.74 9.81
C ALA A 320 -6.15 1.62 8.75
N VAL A 321 -7.30 1.37 8.17
CA VAL A 321 -7.63 0.17 7.39
C VAL A 321 -8.04 0.55 5.97
N LEU A 322 -7.64 -0.30 5.02
CA LEU A 322 -7.84 -0.07 3.58
C LEU A 322 -9.14 -0.69 3.06
N ASP A 323 -9.90 -1.39 3.91
CA ASP A 323 -11.12 -2.12 3.59
C ASP A 323 -12.36 -1.58 4.35
N GLY A 324 -13.54 -1.97 3.86
CA GLY A 324 -14.83 -1.60 4.45
C GLY A 324 -15.20 -0.12 4.27
N PRO A 325 -16.17 0.40 5.05
CA PRO A 325 -16.75 1.73 4.84
C PRO A 325 -15.94 2.89 5.46
N GLY A 326 -14.70 2.66 5.91
CA GLY A 326 -13.89 3.66 6.61
C GLY A 326 -13.49 4.85 5.74
N HIS A 327 -13.19 6.00 6.35
CA HIS A 327 -12.77 7.23 5.65
C HIS A 327 -11.55 6.97 4.72
N TYR A 328 -10.47 6.39 5.25
CA TYR A 328 -9.29 6.05 4.45
C TYR A 328 -9.54 4.93 3.43
N ALA A 329 -10.33 3.90 3.78
CA ALA A 329 -10.71 2.85 2.83
C ALA A 329 -11.45 3.42 1.62
N ARG A 330 -12.49 4.24 1.82
CA ARG A 330 -13.20 4.94 0.74
C ARG A 330 -12.33 5.93 -0.02
N GLY A 331 -11.34 6.53 0.65
CA GLY A 331 -10.42 7.50 0.07
C GLY A 331 -9.26 6.92 -0.73
N LEU A 332 -9.00 5.61 -0.68
CA LEU A 332 -7.88 5.01 -1.42
C LEU A 332 -8.09 5.19 -2.94
N ARG A 333 -7.03 5.56 -3.67
CA ARG A 333 -7.06 5.71 -5.14
C ARG A 333 -5.89 5.02 -5.84
N VAL A 334 -4.72 4.98 -5.22
CA VAL A 334 -3.50 4.43 -5.84
C VAL A 334 -2.70 3.62 -4.83
N ILE A 335 -2.33 2.40 -5.24
CA ILE A 335 -1.32 1.57 -4.59
C ILE A 335 -0.06 1.62 -5.48
N ARG A 336 1.10 1.97 -4.92
CA ARG A 336 2.38 2.05 -5.65
C ARG A 336 3.51 1.36 -4.88
N ARG A 337 4.20 0.46 -5.57
CA ARG A 337 5.43 -0.19 -5.09
C ARG A 337 6.64 0.56 -5.62
N LEU A 338 7.44 1.18 -4.75
CA LEU A 338 8.59 2.03 -5.09
C LEU A 338 9.77 1.23 -5.64
#